data_AF-A0A933BHG0-F1
#
_entry.id   AF-A0A933BHG0-F1
#
_cell.length_a   1.000
_cell.length_b   1.000
_cell.length_c   1.000
_cell.angle_alpha   90.00
_cell.angle_beta   90.00
_cell.angle_gamma   90.00
#
_symmetry.space_group_name_H-M   'P 1'
#
loop_
_entity.id
_entity.type
_entity.pdbx_description
1 polymer ?
#
loop_
_entity_poly.entity_id
_entity_poly.type
_entity_poly.pdbx_seq_one_letter_code
_entity_poly.pdbx_strand_id
1 'polypeptide(L)'
;MGRLRMVDWIKMPEMIFAREIEKLENDSLFRKLRFGAPERPVAIGRSRWPRSSFYGDFDLLVQRTPSSGERVQVEELLETRGKLMAVIRKMGRAAFERYFLYGDEALPLAAIAGRTGLTQDEAERIHELVLEIGVQSEFNDPSASPTRGRAATCLASISLENGEPHFEFFAPHWARGRYEIHYDTLETWKDASWLSHEEIRRLPMLLRRIEIINLRQNTLFRIFDSLIRLQAPYLRSRREEHKCPISLRRLAQQLDLAPSTVCRAVAGRSVKLPWGQEAFMADLLPGRHKVIRAILSRYLDRGPARDKELAQRLSRERGIFVSRRTVNAIRHELAPQLH
;
A
#
# COMPACT_ATOMS: atom_id res chain seq x y z
N MET A 1 -8.14 23.74 -7.31
CA MET A 1 -6.99 22.88 -7.73
C MET A 1 -6.97 22.81 -9.24
N GLY A 2 -5.85 23.16 -9.88
CA GLY A 2 -5.67 22.92 -11.32
C GLY A 2 -5.92 21.45 -11.66
N ARG A 3 -6.37 21.15 -12.89
CA ARG A 3 -6.73 19.80 -13.35
C ARG A 3 -5.46 18.94 -13.47
N LEU A 4 -4.92 18.49 -12.32
CA LEU A 4 -3.86 17.49 -12.24
C LEU A 4 -4.28 16.27 -13.05
N ARG A 5 -3.44 15.83 -13.97
CA ARG A 5 -3.73 14.65 -14.78
C ARG A 5 -3.50 13.42 -13.91
N MET A 6 -4.16 12.31 -14.24
CA MET A 6 -3.98 11.03 -13.55
C MET A 6 -2.50 10.63 -13.42
N VAL A 7 -1.69 10.97 -14.43
CA VAL A 7 -0.24 10.77 -14.43
C VAL A 7 0.47 11.46 -13.26
N ASP A 8 0.04 12.67 -12.92
CA ASP A 8 0.64 13.49 -11.88
C ASP A 8 0.32 12.88 -10.49
N TRP A 9 -0.88 12.29 -10.34
CA TRP A 9 -1.29 11.57 -9.12
C TRP A 9 -0.52 10.26 -8.89
N ILE A 10 -0.24 9.49 -9.93
CA ILE A 10 0.53 8.23 -9.80
C ILE A 10 1.99 8.51 -9.37
N LYS A 11 2.58 9.59 -9.88
CA LYS A 11 3.94 10.00 -9.52
C LYS A 11 4.04 10.74 -8.18
N MET A 12 2.92 11.22 -7.65
CA MET A 12 2.89 11.98 -6.41
C MET A 12 3.57 11.19 -5.28
N PRO A 13 4.57 11.79 -4.58
CA PRO A 13 5.18 11.24 -3.38
C PRO A 13 4.13 10.88 -2.32
N GLU A 14 4.42 9.87 -1.49
CA GLU A 14 3.40 9.34 -0.58
C GLU A 14 3.06 10.35 0.52
N MET A 15 4.01 11.15 1.01
CA MET A 15 3.74 12.22 1.98
C MET A 15 2.78 13.28 1.42
N ILE A 16 2.98 13.72 0.17
CA ILE A 16 2.08 14.70 -0.46
C ILE A 16 0.68 14.10 -0.62
N PHE A 17 0.62 12.82 -1.00
CA PHE A 17 -0.65 12.11 -1.11
C PHE A 17 -1.36 11.93 0.24
N ALA A 18 -0.62 11.59 1.30
CA ALA A 18 -1.15 11.47 2.66
C ALA A 18 -1.71 12.81 3.16
N ARG A 19 -1.06 13.94 2.87
CA ARG A 19 -1.58 15.28 3.16
C ARG A 19 -2.88 15.58 2.42
N GLU A 20 -3.04 15.10 1.19
CA GLU A 20 -4.31 15.27 0.46
C GLU A 20 -5.44 14.43 1.08
N ILE A 21 -5.12 13.25 1.62
CA ILE A 21 -6.08 12.43 2.39
C ILE A 21 -6.44 13.11 3.71
N GLU A 22 -5.47 13.61 4.45
CA GLU A 22 -5.68 14.36 5.70
C GLU A 22 -6.60 15.57 5.46
N LYS A 23 -6.32 16.39 4.43
CA LYS A 23 -7.18 17.52 4.04
C LYS A 23 -8.58 17.09 3.65
N LEU A 24 -8.74 15.92 3.03
CA LEU A 24 -10.05 15.38 2.67
C LEU A 24 -10.81 14.95 3.91
N GLU A 25 -10.17 14.17 4.79
CA GLU A 25 -10.81 13.60 5.98
C GLU A 25 -11.09 14.64 7.06
N ASN A 26 -10.35 15.74 7.09
CA ASN A 26 -10.62 16.90 7.94
C ASN A 26 -11.64 17.88 7.35
N ASP A 27 -12.12 17.70 6.11
CA ASP A 27 -13.19 18.52 5.55
C ASP A 27 -14.49 18.30 6.33
N SER A 28 -15.15 19.39 6.76
CA SER A 28 -16.36 19.31 7.58
C SER A 28 -17.51 18.55 6.91
N LEU A 29 -17.69 18.72 5.59
CA LEU A 29 -18.70 17.99 4.83
C LEU A 29 -18.31 16.51 4.73
N PHE A 30 -17.03 16.21 4.53
CA PHE A 30 -16.55 14.82 4.53
C PHE A 30 -16.84 14.13 5.87
N ARG A 31 -16.45 14.74 7.00
CA ARG A 31 -16.69 14.18 8.34
C ARG A 31 -18.17 13.95 8.58
N LYS A 32 -19.01 14.90 8.18
CA LYS A 32 -20.47 14.78 8.27
C LYS A 32 -20.98 13.57 7.48
N LEU A 33 -20.54 13.36 6.25
CA LEU A 33 -20.95 12.23 5.41
C LEU A 33 -20.34 10.88 5.85
N ARG A 34 -19.15 10.89 6.44
CA ARG A 34 -18.42 9.70 6.91
C ARG A 34 -18.89 9.19 8.26
N PHE A 35 -19.24 10.09 9.17
CA PHE A 35 -19.66 9.76 10.53
C PHE A 35 -21.16 9.95 10.75
N GLY A 36 -21.89 10.58 9.84
CA GLY A 36 -23.34 10.71 9.97
C GLY A 36 -23.78 11.35 11.30
N ALA A 37 -24.93 10.89 11.80
CA ALA A 37 -25.52 11.24 13.10
C ALA A 37 -26.50 10.11 13.50
N PRO A 38 -27.04 10.06 14.73
CA PRO A 38 -27.94 8.98 15.18
C PRO A 38 -29.14 8.69 14.26
N GLU A 39 -29.57 9.66 13.45
CA GLU A 39 -30.65 9.53 12.45
C GLU A 39 -30.17 9.68 11.00
N ARG A 40 -28.87 9.92 10.79
CA ARG A 40 -28.29 10.18 9.48
C ARG A 40 -27.35 9.04 9.10
N PRO A 41 -27.75 8.15 8.16
CA PRO A 41 -26.92 7.03 7.73
C PRO A 41 -25.61 7.52 7.10
N VAL A 42 -24.56 6.71 7.24
CA VAL A 42 -23.24 7.02 6.66
C VAL A 42 -23.27 6.90 5.14
N ALA A 43 -22.92 7.99 4.47
CA ALA A 43 -22.91 8.10 3.01
C ALA A 43 -21.54 7.77 2.39
N ILE A 44 -20.47 7.84 3.19
CA ILE A 44 -19.11 7.49 2.76
C ILE A 44 -18.56 6.40 3.68
N GLY A 45 -18.31 5.22 3.13
CA GLY A 45 -17.65 4.10 3.80
C GLY A 45 -16.17 3.95 3.43
N ARG A 46 -15.55 2.91 3.97
CA ARG A 46 -14.23 2.41 3.59
C ARG A 46 -14.34 0.92 3.30
N SER A 47 -13.54 0.46 2.34
CA SER A 47 -13.48 -0.95 1.95
C SER A 47 -12.04 -1.36 1.75
N ARG A 48 -11.61 -2.31 2.59
CA ARG A 48 -10.23 -2.79 2.66
C ARG A 48 -9.81 -3.43 1.35
N TRP A 49 -8.51 -3.35 1.06
CA TRP A 49 -7.96 -4.14 -0.01
C TRP A 49 -7.97 -5.62 0.36
N PRO A 50 -8.23 -6.54 -0.58
CA PRO A 50 -8.13 -7.97 -0.31
C PRO A 50 -6.70 -8.33 0.09
N ARG A 51 -6.56 -9.23 1.07
CA ARG A 51 -5.25 -9.70 1.58
C ARG A 51 -4.34 -8.54 1.99
N SER A 52 -4.92 -7.61 2.73
CA SER A 52 -4.16 -6.52 3.33
C SER A 52 -4.51 -6.28 4.78
N SER A 53 -3.51 -5.84 5.52
CA SER A 53 -3.63 -5.31 6.86
C SER A 53 -2.70 -4.12 7.03
N PHE A 54 -2.80 -3.46 8.17
CA PHE A 54 -1.77 -2.56 8.64
C PHE A 54 -0.60 -3.34 9.24
N TYR A 55 0.61 -2.85 9.03
CA TYR A 55 1.82 -3.42 9.61
C TYR A 55 1.78 -3.25 11.13
N GLY A 56 1.73 -4.39 11.83
CA GLY A 56 1.24 -4.50 13.19
C GLY A 56 2.21 -4.12 14.30
N ASP A 57 3.07 -3.12 14.10
CA ASP A 57 3.86 -2.60 15.21
C ASP A 57 3.07 -1.51 15.93
N PHE A 58 2.20 -1.96 16.83
CA PHE A 58 1.42 -1.11 17.73
C PHE A 58 2.33 -0.27 18.64
N ASP A 59 3.60 -0.66 18.81
CA ASP A 59 4.61 0.08 19.56
C ASP A 59 5.40 1.08 18.70
N LEU A 60 5.46 0.93 17.37
CA LEU A 60 5.90 2.03 16.48
C LEU A 60 4.93 3.23 16.50
N LEU A 61 3.67 3.03 16.89
CA LEU A 61 2.74 4.13 17.22
C LEU A 61 3.20 4.91 18.48
N VAL A 62 3.92 4.22 19.39
CA VAL A 62 4.32 4.67 20.72
C VAL A 62 5.73 5.28 20.74
N GLN A 63 6.66 4.83 19.90
CA GLN A 63 8.10 5.03 20.15
C GLN A 63 8.79 6.22 19.47
N ARG A 64 8.11 7.13 18.77
CA ARG A 64 8.82 8.20 18.05
C ARG A 64 8.32 9.59 18.39
N THR A 65 9.10 10.23 19.26
CA THR A 65 9.14 11.67 19.48
C THR A 65 9.37 12.39 18.15
N PRO A 66 8.66 13.49 17.85
CA PRO A 66 8.99 14.31 16.68
C PRO A 66 10.46 14.74 16.76
N SER A 67 11.20 14.53 15.67
CA SER A 67 12.56 15.02 15.54
C SER A 67 12.56 16.55 15.48
N SER A 68 12.89 17.15 16.62
CA SER A 68 13.46 18.48 16.87
C SER A 68 12.85 19.67 16.11
N GLY A 69 12.19 20.56 16.87
CA GLY A 69 12.03 21.95 16.47
C GLY A 69 11.04 22.82 17.26
N GLU A 70 10.88 22.67 18.58
CA GLU A 70 10.34 23.69 19.53
C GLU A 70 10.07 23.05 20.90
N ARG A 71 11.02 23.10 21.84
CA ARG A 71 11.00 22.28 23.07
C ARG A 71 9.84 22.53 24.04
N VAL A 72 9.10 23.64 23.98
CA VAL A 72 8.10 23.98 25.01
C VAL A 72 6.69 23.42 24.71
N GLN A 73 6.38 23.06 23.46
CA GLN A 73 5.11 22.41 23.09
C GLN A 73 5.22 20.87 23.06
N VAL A 74 6.43 20.32 23.24
CA VAL A 74 6.67 18.88 23.11
C VAL A 74 6.16 18.14 24.36
N GLU A 75 6.32 18.68 25.56
CA GLU A 75 5.86 17.99 26.78
C GLU A 75 4.33 17.83 26.84
N GLU A 76 3.56 18.88 26.57
CA GLU A 76 2.08 18.84 26.61
C GLU A 76 1.50 17.90 25.51
N LEU A 77 2.13 17.89 24.34
CA LEU A 77 1.74 17.05 23.21
C LEU A 77 2.13 15.57 23.46
N LEU A 78 3.26 15.32 24.14
CA LEU A 78 3.65 13.98 24.60
C LEU A 78 2.75 13.46 25.72
N GLU A 79 2.34 14.31 26.67
CA GLU A 79 1.40 13.93 27.73
C GLU A 79 0.02 13.61 27.16
N THR A 80 -0.48 14.44 26.26
CA THR A 80 -1.77 14.25 25.58
C THR A 80 -1.75 12.96 24.75
N ARG A 81 -0.68 12.74 23.99
CA ARG A 81 -0.47 11.50 23.23
C ARG A 81 -0.32 10.30 24.16
N GLY A 82 0.39 10.42 25.28
CA GLY A 82 0.55 9.36 26.28
C GLY A 82 -0.78 8.91 26.88
N LYS A 83 -1.65 9.86 27.25
CA LYS A 83 -3.02 9.58 27.72
C LYS A 83 -3.84 8.88 26.63
N LEU A 84 -3.79 9.36 25.40
CA LEU A 84 -4.48 8.76 24.26
C LEU A 84 -3.99 7.33 23.97
N MET A 85 -2.69 7.07 24.10
CA MET A 85 -2.12 5.73 23.94
C MET A 85 -2.57 4.78 25.06
N ALA A 86 -2.71 5.25 26.29
CA ALA A 86 -3.26 4.45 27.38
C ALA A 86 -4.71 4.05 27.10
N VAL A 87 -5.50 4.97 26.56
CA VAL A 87 -6.88 4.74 26.11
C VAL A 87 -6.93 3.70 24.99
N ILE A 88 -6.10 3.86 23.95
CA ILE A 88 -5.98 2.92 22.83
C ILE A 88 -5.56 1.52 23.32
N ARG A 89 -4.61 1.43 24.26
CA ARG A 89 -4.19 0.17 24.87
C ARG A 89 -5.30 -0.50 25.67
N LYS A 90 -6.07 0.27 26.44
CA LYS A 90 -7.21 -0.21 27.22
C LYS A 90 -8.34 -0.73 26.32
N MET A 91 -8.64 -0.01 25.23
CA MET A 91 -9.59 -0.45 24.22
C MET A 91 -9.14 -1.74 23.51
N GLY A 92 -7.82 -1.91 23.35
CA GLY A 92 -7.22 -3.07 22.73
C GLY A 92 -7.15 -2.98 21.21
N ARG A 93 -6.21 -3.73 20.64
CA ARG A 93 -5.86 -3.68 19.21
C ARG A 93 -7.03 -4.00 18.29
N ALA A 94 -7.81 -5.04 18.59
CA ALA A 94 -8.91 -5.48 17.73
C ALA A 94 -10.00 -4.41 17.59
N ALA A 95 -10.35 -3.72 18.68
CA ALA A 95 -11.33 -2.64 18.66
C ALA A 95 -10.76 -1.38 17.97
N PHE A 96 -9.49 -1.03 18.22
CA PHE A 96 -8.83 0.05 17.49
C PHE A 96 -8.85 -0.19 15.98
N GLU A 97 -8.43 -1.38 15.55
CA GLU A 97 -8.38 -1.74 14.14
C GLU A 97 -9.78 -1.70 13.50
N ARG A 98 -10.78 -2.28 14.18
CA ARG A 98 -12.16 -2.34 13.68
C ARG A 98 -12.79 -0.95 13.52
N TYR A 99 -12.65 -0.07 14.53
CA TYR A 99 -13.41 1.18 14.59
C TYR A 99 -12.66 2.41 14.07
N PHE A 100 -11.35 2.50 14.31
CA PHE A 100 -10.57 3.71 14.02
C PHE A 100 -9.66 3.55 12.81
N LEU A 101 -9.05 2.37 12.65
CA LEU A 101 -8.24 2.09 11.48
C LEU A 101 -9.14 1.79 10.29
N TYR A 102 -9.70 0.59 10.21
CA TYR A 102 -10.46 0.16 9.04
C TYR A 102 -11.84 0.82 8.95
N GLY A 103 -12.49 1.02 10.10
CA GLY A 103 -13.85 1.55 10.16
C GLY A 103 -14.83 0.63 9.44
N ASP A 104 -14.69 -0.68 9.65
CA ASP A 104 -15.42 -1.76 8.97
C ASP A 104 -16.95 -1.62 9.15
N GLU A 105 -17.38 -1.06 10.27
CA GLU A 105 -18.77 -0.67 10.48
C GLU A 105 -18.87 0.83 10.26
N ALA A 106 -19.61 1.24 9.24
CA ALA A 106 -19.86 2.64 8.90
C ALA A 106 -20.74 3.30 9.97
N LEU A 107 -20.18 3.50 11.16
CA LEU A 107 -20.84 3.99 12.35
C LEU A 107 -20.47 5.46 12.64
N PRO A 108 -21.38 6.20 13.28
CA PRO A 108 -21.04 7.49 13.86
C PRO A 108 -19.98 7.41 14.96
N LEU A 109 -19.17 8.46 15.08
CA LEU A 109 -18.17 8.57 16.16
C LEU A 109 -18.80 8.46 17.54
N ALA A 110 -19.99 9.04 17.75
CA ALA A 110 -20.73 8.89 19.00
C ALA A 110 -21.09 7.42 19.31
N ALA A 111 -21.46 6.64 18.29
CA ALA A 111 -21.75 5.22 18.44
C ALA A 111 -20.47 4.40 18.69
N ILE A 112 -19.36 4.74 18.02
CA ILE A 112 -18.05 4.15 18.28
C ILE A 112 -17.62 4.42 19.72
N ALA A 113 -17.74 5.67 20.17
CA ALA A 113 -17.40 6.11 21.53
C ALA A 113 -18.18 5.29 22.58
N GLY A 114 -19.50 5.17 22.42
CA GLY A 114 -20.33 4.35 23.31
C GLY A 114 -19.93 2.87 23.33
N ARG A 115 -19.58 2.28 22.18
CA ARG A 115 -19.17 0.85 22.09
C ARG A 115 -17.77 0.58 22.64
N THR A 116 -16.91 1.59 22.66
CA THR A 116 -15.51 1.46 23.09
C THR A 116 -15.27 2.01 24.50
N GLY A 117 -16.31 2.57 25.14
CA GLY A 117 -16.21 3.21 26.44
C GLY A 117 -15.41 4.52 26.43
N LEU A 118 -15.35 5.17 25.27
CA LEU A 118 -14.65 6.43 25.03
C LEU A 118 -15.62 7.61 25.10
N THR A 119 -15.07 8.78 25.36
CA THR A 119 -15.75 10.06 25.07
C THR A 119 -15.70 10.36 23.57
N GLN A 120 -16.61 11.22 23.08
CA GLN A 120 -16.59 11.65 21.68
C GLN A 120 -15.27 12.37 21.32
N ASP A 121 -14.77 13.20 22.23
CA ASP A 121 -13.51 13.93 22.09
C ASP A 121 -12.29 12.98 22.01
N GLU A 122 -12.26 11.91 22.82
CA GLU A 122 -11.25 10.85 22.66
C GLU A 122 -11.34 10.15 21.31
N ALA A 123 -12.55 9.82 20.85
CA ALA A 123 -12.73 9.19 19.54
C ALA A 123 -12.25 10.10 18.39
N GLU A 124 -12.53 11.40 18.46
CA GLU A 124 -12.05 12.39 17.49
C GLU A 124 -10.52 12.49 17.49
N ARG A 125 -9.90 12.58 18.67
CA ARG A 125 -8.43 12.60 18.80
C ARG A 125 -7.76 11.32 18.27
N ILE A 126 -8.35 10.15 18.51
CA ILE A 126 -7.83 8.90 17.95
C ILE A 126 -7.91 8.91 16.42
N HIS A 127 -9.00 9.42 15.85
CA HIS A 127 -9.14 9.54 14.41
C HIS A 127 -8.08 10.48 13.81
N GLU A 128 -7.82 11.62 14.44
CA GLU A 128 -6.78 12.58 14.02
C GLU A 128 -5.38 11.97 14.11
N LEU A 129 -5.08 11.22 15.18
CA LEU A 129 -3.82 10.50 15.31
C LEU A 129 -3.59 9.53 14.14
N VAL A 130 -4.62 8.80 13.68
CA VAL A 130 -4.51 7.90 12.52
C VAL A 130 -4.14 8.65 11.24
N LEU A 131 -4.65 9.87 11.05
CA LEU A 131 -4.29 10.72 9.92
C LEU A 131 -2.85 11.22 10.01
N GLU A 132 -2.43 11.68 11.19
CA GLU A 132 -1.06 12.14 11.47
C GLU A 132 -0.03 11.05 11.17
N ILE A 133 -0.28 9.82 11.63
CA ILE A 133 0.57 8.66 11.35
C ILE A 133 0.69 8.41 9.85
N GLY A 134 -0.39 8.60 9.10
CA GLY A 134 -0.39 8.53 7.63
C GLY A 134 0.61 9.50 7.00
N VAL A 135 0.60 10.77 7.44
CA VAL A 135 1.50 11.81 6.94
C VAL A 135 2.97 11.53 7.31
N GLN A 136 3.21 10.98 8.51
CA GLN A 136 4.56 10.68 9.02
C GLN A 136 5.13 9.35 8.52
N SER A 137 4.33 8.49 7.89
CA SER A 137 4.72 7.13 7.50
C SER A 137 5.97 7.05 6.61
N GLU A 138 6.25 8.04 5.74
CA GLU A 138 7.47 8.06 4.91
C GLU A 138 8.78 8.28 5.72
N PHE A 139 8.70 8.97 6.86
CA PHE A 139 9.86 9.20 7.74
C PHE A 139 10.10 8.02 8.70
N ASN A 140 9.13 7.11 8.77
CA ASN A 140 9.08 6.08 9.78
C ASN A 140 9.60 4.72 9.30
N ASP A 141 10.21 4.63 8.11
CA ASP A 141 10.81 3.37 7.66
C ASP A 141 11.98 2.95 8.58
N PRO A 142 11.86 1.85 9.35
CA PRO A 142 12.94 1.40 10.23
C PRO A 142 14.15 0.87 9.46
N SER A 143 14.09 0.72 8.12
CA SER A 143 15.17 0.20 7.28
C SER A 143 15.75 1.20 6.27
N ALA A 144 15.48 2.51 6.39
CA ALA A 144 16.05 3.52 5.51
C ALA A 144 17.59 3.55 5.58
N SER A 145 18.25 2.69 4.79
CA SER A 145 19.69 2.75 4.58
C SER A 145 19.96 3.74 3.46
N PRO A 146 20.85 4.74 3.66
CA PRO A 146 21.11 5.80 2.68
C PRO A 146 21.86 5.32 1.42
N THR A 147 22.08 4.02 1.23
CA THR A 147 23.12 3.47 0.36
C THR A 147 22.79 3.36 -1.13
N ARG A 148 21.65 3.84 -1.64
CA ARG A 148 21.39 3.88 -3.11
C ARG A 148 20.53 5.05 -3.58
N GLY A 149 21.05 6.29 -3.51
CA GLY A 149 20.83 7.41 -4.46
C GLY A 149 19.42 7.89 -4.86
N ARG A 150 18.35 7.18 -4.52
CA ARG A 150 16.94 7.56 -4.64
C ARG A 150 16.25 6.91 -3.46
N ALA A 151 15.85 7.71 -2.47
CA ALA A 151 14.99 7.24 -1.41
C ALA A 151 13.72 6.65 -2.07
N ALA A 152 13.55 5.33 -1.99
CA ALA A 152 12.30 4.70 -2.37
C ALA A 152 11.39 4.67 -1.15
N THR A 153 10.10 4.86 -1.38
CA THR A 153 9.11 4.69 -0.34
C THR A 153 8.81 3.20 -0.19
N CYS A 154 9.19 2.62 0.95
CA CYS A 154 8.78 1.27 1.31
C CYS A 154 7.30 1.27 1.69
N LEU A 155 6.46 0.60 0.89
CA LEU A 155 5.00 0.68 1.05
C LEU A 155 4.44 -0.33 2.06
N ALA A 156 4.99 -1.53 2.05
CA ALA A 156 4.45 -2.66 2.80
C ALA A 156 5.52 -3.72 3.07
N SER A 157 5.29 -4.50 4.13
CA SER A 157 5.87 -5.82 4.27
C SER A 157 4.96 -6.86 3.60
N ILE A 158 5.54 -7.87 2.98
CA ILE A 158 4.80 -8.99 2.39
C ILE A 158 4.92 -10.17 3.33
N SER A 159 3.82 -10.64 3.89
CA SER A 159 3.75 -11.91 4.63
C SER A 159 3.15 -13.01 3.75
N LEU A 160 3.28 -14.27 4.18
CA LEU A 160 2.70 -15.42 3.49
C LEU A 160 1.66 -16.06 4.40
N GLU A 161 0.39 -15.91 4.06
CA GLU A 161 -0.73 -16.52 4.76
C GLU A 161 -1.27 -17.68 3.93
N ASN A 162 -1.23 -18.91 4.46
CA ASN A 162 -1.59 -20.13 3.71
C ASN A 162 -0.85 -20.25 2.37
N GLY A 163 0.38 -19.72 2.31
CA GLY A 163 1.20 -19.66 1.10
C GLY A 163 0.81 -18.54 0.13
N GLU A 164 -0.29 -17.82 0.31
CA GLU A 164 -0.62 -16.66 -0.51
C GLU A 164 0.03 -15.39 0.05
N PRO A 165 0.56 -14.50 -0.81
CA PRO A 165 1.15 -13.26 -0.34
C PRO A 165 0.08 -12.31 0.18
N HIS A 166 0.37 -11.71 1.33
CA HIS A 166 -0.46 -10.77 2.06
C HIS A 166 0.30 -9.45 2.26
N PHE A 167 -0.36 -8.31 2.09
CA PHE A 167 0.24 -6.98 2.26
C PHE A 167 0.04 -6.46 3.69
N GLU A 168 1.13 -6.11 4.36
CA GLU A 168 1.12 -5.41 5.64
C GLU A 168 1.63 -3.99 5.41
N PHE A 169 0.71 -3.06 5.20
CA PHE A 169 1.03 -1.68 4.82
C PHE A 169 1.56 -0.87 6.01
N PHE A 170 2.64 -0.12 5.80
CA PHE A 170 3.20 0.76 6.83
C PHE A 170 2.39 2.04 7.05
N ALA A 171 1.59 2.45 6.07
CA ALA A 171 0.77 3.65 6.17
C ALA A 171 -0.73 3.30 6.34
N PRO A 172 -1.43 3.91 7.31
CA PRO A 172 -2.84 3.66 7.56
C PRO A 172 -3.73 3.84 6.33
N HIS A 173 -3.54 4.91 5.55
CA HIS A 173 -4.40 5.18 4.39
C HIS A 173 -4.32 4.10 3.30
N TRP A 174 -3.24 3.31 3.24
CA TRP A 174 -3.17 2.12 2.39
C TRP A 174 -3.95 0.96 3.00
N ALA A 175 -3.72 0.66 4.29
CA ALA A 175 -4.41 -0.42 5.00
C ALA A 175 -5.94 -0.24 5.06
N ARG A 176 -6.41 1.02 5.09
CA ARG A 176 -7.83 1.40 5.10
C ARG A 176 -8.55 1.20 3.77
N GLY A 177 -7.83 0.88 2.70
CA GLY A 177 -8.45 0.59 1.42
C GLY A 177 -8.98 1.82 0.69
N ARG A 178 -10.04 1.62 -0.08
CA ARG A 178 -10.72 2.67 -0.87
C ARG A 178 -11.90 3.25 -0.11
N TYR A 179 -12.30 4.47 -0.49
CA TYR A 179 -13.60 5.00 -0.09
C TYR A 179 -14.72 4.34 -0.90
N GLU A 180 -15.86 4.12 -0.25
CA GLU A 180 -17.09 3.71 -0.91
C GLU A 180 -18.13 4.80 -0.74
N ILE A 181 -18.74 5.23 -1.84
CA ILE A 181 -19.74 6.30 -1.86
C ILE A 181 -21.10 5.64 -2.04
N HIS A 182 -21.98 5.80 -1.06
CA HIS A 182 -23.36 5.31 -1.13
C HIS A 182 -24.24 6.39 -1.73
N TYR A 183 -24.39 6.39 -3.05
CA TYR A 183 -25.14 7.43 -3.77
C TYR A 183 -26.62 7.47 -3.36
N ASP A 184 -27.26 6.32 -3.12
CA ASP A 184 -28.65 6.27 -2.65
C ASP A 184 -28.83 6.97 -1.30
N THR A 185 -27.84 6.79 -0.41
CA THR A 185 -27.79 7.50 0.87
C THR A 185 -27.59 9.00 0.66
N LEU A 186 -26.72 9.41 -0.27
CA LEU A 186 -26.53 10.83 -0.59
C LEU A 186 -27.79 11.49 -1.14
N GLU A 187 -28.59 10.80 -1.96
CA GLU A 187 -29.88 11.34 -2.42
C GLU A 187 -30.86 11.50 -1.24
N THR A 188 -30.95 10.50 -0.36
CA THR A 188 -31.76 10.59 0.87
C THR A 188 -31.38 11.79 1.73
N TRP A 189 -30.08 12.09 1.84
CA TRP A 189 -29.58 13.26 2.55
C TRP A 189 -30.01 14.60 1.94
N LYS A 190 -30.14 14.67 0.61
CA LYS A 190 -30.63 15.87 -0.09
C LYS A 190 -32.13 16.01 0.11
N ASP A 191 -32.88 14.92 -0.05
CA ASP A 191 -34.34 14.92 0.09
C ASP A 191 -34.76 15.30 1.52
N ALA A 192 -34.06 14.77 2.52
CA ALA A 192 -34.27 15.10 3.93
C ALA A 192 -33.73 16.48 4.34
N SER A 193 -33.16 17.25 3.42
CA SER A 193 -32.56 18.57 3.66
C SER A 193 -31.51 18.60 4.79
N TRP A 194 -30.79 17.49 4.97
CA TRP A 194 -29.69 17.41 5.95
C TRP A 194 -28.42 18.12 5.50
N LEU A 195 -28.36 18.51 4.23
CA LEU A 195 -27.29 19.31 3.65
C LEU A 195 -27.78 20.75 3.43
N SER A 196 -27.00 21.71 3.93
CA SER A 196 -27.18 23.12 3.61
C SER A 196 -26.92 23.40 2.12
N HIS A 197 -27.44 24.52 1.63
CA HIS A 197 -27.25 24.92 0.24
C HIS A 197 -25.75 25.04 -0.13
N GLU A 198 -24.91 25.49 0.79
CA GLU A 198 -23.46 25.56 0.58
C GLU A 198 -22.79 24.18 0.51
N GLU A 199 -23.21 23.24 1.36
CA GLU A 199 -22.73 21.86 1.31
C GLU A 199 -23.11 21.18 -0.01
N ILE A 200 -24.33 21.39 -0.49
CA ILE A 200 -24.79 20.87 -1.80
C ILE A 200 -23.94 21.43 -2.93
N ARG A 201 -23.60 22.73 -2.91
CA ARG A 201 -22.70 23.35 -3.90
C ARG A 201 -21.28 22.75 -3.87
N ARG A 202 -20.76 22.43 -2.68
CA ARG A 202 -19.41 21.86 -2.49
C ARG A 202 -19.33 20.35 -2.77
N LEU A 203 -20.44 19.62 -2.66
CA LEU A 203 -20.49 18.16 -2.76
C LEU A 203 -19.84 17.61 -4.05
N PRO A 204 -20.10 18.12 -5.28
CA PRO A 204 -19.48 17.59 -6.48
C PRO A 204 -17.95 17.68 -6.47
N MET A 205 -17.40 18.76 -5.89
CA MET A 205 -15.95 18.91 -5.76
C MET A 205 -15.36 17.92 -4.76
N LEU A 206 -16.07 17.67 -3.65
CA LEU A 206 -15.67 16.67 -2.66
C LEU A 206 -15.66 15.26 -3.24
N LEU A 207 -16.75 14.85 -3.90
CA LEU A 207 -16.86 13.53 -4.53
C LEU A 207 -15.76 13.32 -5.58
N ARG A 208 -15.50 14.34 -6.41
CA ARG A 208 -14.40 14.28 -7.38
C ARG A 208 -13.03 14.09 -6.73
N ARG A 209 -12.76 14.70 -5.56
CA ARG A 209 -11.50 14.48 -4.83
C ARG A 209 -11.40 13.03 -4.35
N ILE A 210 -12.49 12.48 -3.81
CA ILE A 210 -12.57 11.08 -3.38
C ILE A 210 -12.31 10.13 -4.56
N GLU A 211 -12.96 10.37 -5.70
CA GLU A 211 -12.79 9.57 -6.92
C GLU A 211 -11.33 9.55 -7.41
N ILE A 212 -10.66 10.70 -7.39
CA ILE A 212 -9.26 10.81 -7.81
C ILE A 212 -8.33 10.06 -6.84
N ILE A 213 -8.57 10.18 -5.52
CA ILE A 213 -7.82 9.44 -4.50
C ILE A 213 -8.00 7.93 -4.69
N ASN A 214 -9.25 7.49 -4.85
CA ASN A 214 -9.61 6.09 -5.12
C ASN A 214 -8.95 5.58 -6.40
N LEU A 215 -8.96 6.37 -7.48
CA LEU A 215 -8.36 6.02 -8.75
C LEU A 215 -6.85 5.76 -8.61
N ARG A 216 -6.13 6.62 -7.89
CA ARG A 216 -4.70 6.43 -7.62
C ARG A 216 -4.46 5.15 -6.82
N GLN A 217 -5.11 5.00 -5.67
CA GLN A 217 -4.86 3.84 -4.78
C GLN A 217 -5.24 2.53 -5.46
N ASN A 218 -6.39 2.48 -6.15
CA ASN A 218 -6.84 1.30 -6.87
C ASN A 218 -5.86 0.91 -7.99
N THR A 219 -5.44 1.87 -8.81
CA THR A 219 -4.48 1.60 -9.91
C THR A 219 -3.18 1.03 -9.37
N LEU A 220 -2.61 1.66 -8.34
CA LEU A 220 -1.37 1.23 -7.71
C LEU A 220 -1.54 -0.14 -7.03
N PHE A 221 -2.60 -0.35 -6.24
CA PHE A 221 -2.88 -1.62 -5.59
C PHE A 221 -3.04 -2.76 -6.61
N ARG A 222 -3.78 -2.57 -7.69
CA ARG A 222 -3.93 -3.57 -8.77
C ARG A 222 -2.59 -3.97 -9.39
N ILE A 223 -1.70 -3.00 -9.61
CA ILE A 223 -0.34 -3.25 -10.13
C ILE A 223 0.47 -4.06 -9.13
N PHE A 224 0.46 -3.65 -7.86
CA PHE A 224 1.26 -4.29 -6.80
C PHE A 224 0.74 -5.70 -6.50
N ASP A 225 -0.57 -5.87 -6.33
CA ASP A 225 -1.21 -7.15 -6.09
C ASP A 225 -0.91 -8.14 -7.22
N SER A 226 -1.13 -7.73 -8.48
CA SER A 226 -0.83 -8.57 -9.63
C SER A 226 0.65 -8.96 -9.68
N LEU A 227 1.56 -8.01 -9.41
CA LEU A 227 3.00 -8.26 -9.41
C LEU A 227 3.39 -9.28 -8.33
N ILE A 228 2.94 -9.06 -7.10
CA ILE A 228 3.26 -9.89 -5.94
C ILE A 228 2.67 -11.30 -6.09
N ARG A 229 1.45 -11.43 -6.63
CA ARG A 229 0.85 -12.73 -6.97
C ARG A 229 1.65 -13.50 -8.02
N LEU A 230 2.07 -12.83 -9.09
CA LEU A 230 2.89 -13.47 -10.12
C LEU A 230 4.23 -13.96 -9.56
N GLN A 231 4.79 -13.24 -8.58
CA GLN A 231 6.03 -13.61 -7.91
C GLN A 231 5.83 -14.55 -6.70
N ALA A 232 4.62 -15.02 -6.41
CA ALA A 232 4.37 -15.92 -5.28
C ALA A 232 5.31 -17.15 -5.22
N PRO A 233 5.66 -17.83 -6.34
CA PRO A 233 6.63 -18.93 -6.30
C PRO A 233 8.01 -18.50 -5.78
N TYR A 234 8.48 -17.31 -6.16
CA TYR A 234 9.71 -16.73 -5.64
C TYR A 234 9.58 -16.38 -4.15
N LEU A 235 8.49 -15.73 -3.76
CA LEU A 235 8.25 -15.31 -2.36
C LEU A 235 8.20 -16.51 -1.40
N ARG A 236 7.64 -17.65 -1.82
CA ARG A 236 7.62 -18.89 -1.03
C ARG A 236 8.99 -19.55 -0.89
N SER A 237 9.80 -19.46 -1.93
CA SER A 237 11.00 -20.31 -2.09
C SER A 237 12.32 -19.58 -1.94
N ARG A 238 12.32 -18.23 -1.91
CA ARG A 238 13.50 -17.35 -1.79
C ARG A 238 14.57 -17.60 -2.87
N ARG A 239 14.16 -18.23 -3.98
CA ARG A 239 15.03 -18.69 -5.06
C ARG A 239 14.80 -17.84 -6.31
N GLU A 240 15.82 -17.11 -6.75
CA GLU A 240 15.77 -16.21 -7.92
C GLU A 240 15.24 -16.91 -9.18
N GLU A 241 15.57 -18.19 -9.37
CA GLU A 241 15.13 -19.00 -10.49
C GLU A 241 13.63 -19.36 -10.46
N HIS A 242 12.95 -19.08 -9.34
CA HIS A 242 11.49 -19.23 -9.20
C HIS A 242 10.75 -17.92 -9.49
N LYS A 243 11.44 -16.83 -9.83
CA LYS A 243 10.77 -15.61 -10.27
C LYS A 243 10.05 -15.85 -11.59
N CYS A 244 8.81 -15.37 -11.67
CA CYS A 244 8.04 -15.40 -12.90
C CYS A 244 8.58 -14.33 -13.86
N PRO A 245 8.99 -14.69 -15.10
CA PRO A 245 9.45 -13.72 -16.06
C PRO A 245 8.26 -12.91 -16.59
N ILE A 246 8.17 -11.64 -16.20
CA ILE A 246 7.14 -10.73 -16.69
C ILE A 246 7.77 -9.39 -17.07
N SER A 247 7.44 -8.93 -18.29
CA SER A 247 7.81 -7.60 -18.73
C SER A 247 6.76 -6.59 -18.26
N LEU A 248 7.21 -5.35 -18.07
CA LEU A 248 6.33 -4.24 -17.76
C LEU A 248 5.19 -4.06 -18.79
N ARG A 249 5.47 -4.27 -20.09
CA ARG A 249 4.45 -4.21 -21.15
C ARG A 249 3.38 -5.29 -20.97
N ARG A 250 3.79 -6.52 -20.61
CA ARG A 250 2.86 -7.62 -20.38
C ARG A 250 2.00 -7.37 -19.14
N LEU A 251 2.59 -6.88 -18.05
CA LEU A 251 1.83 -6.52 -16.85
C LEU A 251 0.81 -5.39 -17.16
N ALA A 252 1.23 -4.39 -17.92
CA ALA A 252 0.36 -3.29 -18.34
C ALA A 252 -0.82 -3.79 -19.19
N GLN A 253 -0.56 -4.69 -20.14
CA GLN A 253 -1.60 -5.32 -20.96
C GLN A 253 -2.59 -6.14 -20.13
N GLN A 254 -2.11 -6.92 -19.14
CA GLN A 254 -2.97 -7.72 -18.27
C GLN A 254 -3.92 -6.87 -17.40
N LEU A 255 -3.52 -5.64 -17.09
CA LEU A 255 -4.28 -4.73 -16.23
C LEU A 255 -5.09 -3.69 -16.99
N ASP A 256 -5.04 -3.71 -18.33
CA ASP A 256 -5.60 -2.69 -19.21
C ASP A 256 -5.09 -1.28 -18.86
N LEU A 257 -3.77 -1.16 -18.72
CA LEU A 257 -3.09 0.09 -18.38
C LEU A 257 -2.03 0.43 -19.44
N ALA A 258 -1.75 1.72 -19.60
CA ALA A 258 -0.61 2.15 -20.39
C ALA A 258 0.72 1.70 -19.74
N PRO A 259 1.73 1.24 -20.51
CA PRO A 259 3.04 0.88 -19.97
C PRO A 259 3.69 1.99 -19.13
N SER A 260 3.49 3.25 -19.52
CA SER A 260 4.01 4.41 -18.78
C SER A 260 3.39 4.54 -17.38
N THR A 261 2.14 4.12 -17.19
CA THR A 261 1.48 4.08 -15.87
C THR A 261 2.11 3.04 -14.97
N VAL A 262 2.33 1.83 -15.46
CA VAL A 262 3.00 0.76 -14.70
C VAL A 262 4.43 1.14 -14.34
N CYS A 263 5.18 1.71 -15.29
CA CYS A 263 6.54 2.21 -15.05
C CYS A 263 6.59 3.21 -13.89
N ARG A 264 5.68 4.17 -13.89
CA ARG A 264 5.61 5.21 -12.84
C ARG A 264 5.11 4.66 -11.51
N ALA A 265 4.23 3.67 -11.55
CA ALA A 265 3.74 3.01 -10.35
C ALA A 265 4.86 2.27 -9.61
N VAL A 266 5.70 1.51 -10.33
CA VAL A 266 6.78 0.73 -9.70
C VAL A 266 8.05 1.55 -9.43
N ALA A 267 8.22 2.68 -10.10
CA ALA A 267 9.38 3.55 -9.91
C ALA A 267 9.36 4.20 -8.52
N GLY A 268 10.50 4.11 -7.81
CA GLY A 268 10.68 4.76 -6.50
C GLY A 268 9.87 4.12 -5.37
N ARG A 269 9.39 2.89 -5.54
CA ARG A 269 8.65 2.15 -4.51
C ARG A 269 9.26 0.77 -4.27
N SER A 270 9.21 0.35 -3.03
CA SER A 270 9.76 -0.92 -2.55
C SER A 270 8.78 -1.60 -1.59
N VAL A 271 9.05 -2.87 -1.33
CA VAL A 271 8.36 -3.69 -0.34
C VAL A 271 9.37 -4.50 0.45
N LYS A 272 9.08 -4.83 1.70
CA LYS A 272 9.84 -5.84 2.46
C LYS A 272 9.33 -7.22 2.06
N LEU A 273 10.24 -8.08 1.65
CA LEU A 273 9.95 -9.47 1.32
C LEU A 273 9.63 -10.26 2.62
N PRO A 274 9.04 -11.47 2.53
CA PRO A 274 8.67 -12.26 3.71
C PRO A 274 9.80 -12.58 4.69
N TRP A 275 11.06 -12.44 4.27
CA TRP A 275 12.24 -12.64 5.09
C TRP A 275 12.91 -11.31 5.53
N GLY A 276 12.20 -10.19 5.41
CA GLY A 276 12.60 -8.87 5.92
C GLY A 276 13.46 -8.03 4.97
N GLN A 277 14.03 -8.60 3.90
CA GLN A 277 14.81 -7.85 2.93
C GLN A 277 13.93 -6.90 2.11
N GLU A 278 14.34 -5.64 2.00
CA GLU A 278 13.69 -4.68 1.11
C GLU A 278 14.05 -4.95 -0.36
N ALA A 279 13.04 -4.95 -1.22
CA ALA A 279 13.19 -5.09 -2.67
C ALA A 279 12.41 -3.99 -3.40
N PHE A 280 13.03 -3.38 -4.41
CA PHE A 280 12.33 -2.45 -5.29
C PHE A 280 11.28 -3.21 -6.10
N MET A 281 10.11 -2.59 -6.29
CA MET A 281 9.04 -3.16 -7.11
C MET A 281 9.50 -3.41 -8.56
N ALA A 282 10.41 -2.57 -9.06
CA ALA A 282 11.03 -2.77 -10.37
C ALA A 282 11.88 -4.07 -10.47
N ASP A 283 12.51 -4.51 -9.38
CA ASP A 283 13.32 -5.74 -9.36
C ASP A 283 12.47 -7.02 -9.36
N LEU A 284 11.18 -6.89 -9.01
CA LEU A 284 10.18 -7.95 -9.09
C LEU A 284 9.55 -8.10 -10.49
N LEU A 285 9.99 -7.29 -11.46
CA LEU A 285 9.68 -7.41 -12.89
C LEU A 285 10.90 -7.95 -13.68
N PRO A 286 11.40 -9.17 -13.40
CA PRO A 286 12.58 -9.65 -14.07
C PRO A 286 12.25 -9.93 -15.54
N GLY A 287 13.07 -9.37 -16.43
CA GLY A 287 13.05 -9.73 -17.84
C GLY A 287 13.34 -11.22 -18.03
N ARG A 288 12.78 -11.80 -19.09
CA ARG A 288 12.94 -13.23 -19.43
C ARG A 288 14.41 -13.68 -19.42
N HIS A 289 15.31 -12.83 -19.91
CA HIS A 289 16.74 -13.08 -19.93
C HIS A 289 17.34 -13.29 -18.52
N LYS A 290 16.99 -12.43 -17.56
CA LYS A 290 17.50 -12.49 -16.18
C LYS A 290 17.07 -13.78 -15.48
N VAL A 291 15.80 -14.19 -15.67
CA VAL A 291 15.28 -15.45 -15.11
C VAL A 291 15.97 -16.66 -15.71
N ILE A 292 16.14 -16.70 -17.04
CA ILE A 292 16.84 -17.81 -17.72
C ILE A 292 18.29 -17.90 -17.23
N ARG A 293 18.98 -16.76 -17.09
CA ARG A 293 20.35 -16.71 -16.56
C ARG A 293 20.44 -17.30 -15.14
N ALA A 294 19.52 -16.95 -14.25
CA ALA A 294 19.47 -17.50 -12.89
C ALA A 294 19.25 -19.03 -12.90
N ILE A 295 18.33 -19.53 -13.73
CA ILE A 295 18.08 -20.98 -13.87
C ILE A 295 19.32 -21.70 -14.41
N LEU A 296 19.94 -21.16 -15.47
CA LEU A 296 21.11 -21.77 -16.11
C LEU A 296 22.32 -21.80 -15.17
N SER A 297 22.58 -20.73 -14.41
CA SER A 297 23.62 -20.70 -13.39
C SER A 297 23.46 -21.88 -12.43
N ARG A 298 22.25 -22.07 -11.89
CA ARG A 298 21.96 -23.17 -10.95
C ARG A 298 22.09 -24.56 -11.58
N TYR A 299 21.77 -24.70 -12.87
CA TYR A 299 21.97 -25.97 -13.57
C TYR A 299 23.44 -26.29 -13.76
N LEU A 300 24.27 -25.27 -14.03
CA LEU A 300 25.72 -25.42 -14.19
C LEU A 300 26.43 -25.68 -12.85
N ASP A 301 25.94 -25.11 -11.75
CA ASP A 301 26.46 -25.39 -10.39
C ASP A 301 26.32 -26.88 -10.01
N ARG A 302 25.37 -27.60 -10.63
CA ARG A 302 25.14 -29.04 -10.42
C ARG A 302 26.03 -29.92 -11.31
N GLY A 303 26.85 -29.33 -12.18
CA GLY A 303 27.75 -30.03 -13.08
C GLY A 303 27.65 -29.55 -14.53
N PRO A 304 28.68 -29.85 -15.35
CA PRO A 304 28.72 -29.44 -16.75
C PRO A 304 27.60 -30.12 -17.55
N ALA A 305 26.88 -29.34 -18.37
CA ALA A 305 25.83 -29.84 -19.25
C ALA A 305 25.97 -29.25 -20.65
N ARG A 306 25.54 -30.01 -21.66
CA ARG A 306 25.54 -29.53 -23.06
C ARG A 306 24.39 -28.54 -23.26
N ASP A 307 24.57 -27.54 -24.12
CA ASP A 307 23.54 -26.51 -24.38
C ASP A 307 22.19 -27.09 -24.82
N LYS A 308 22.21 -28.24 -25.52
CA LYS A 308 21.00 -28.96 -25.95
C LYS A 308 20.24 -29.52 -24.73
N GLU A 309 20.96 -30.09 -23.78
CA GLU A 309 20.39 -30.68 -22.56
C GLU A 309 19.83 -29.58 -21.65
N LEU A 310 20.54 -28.47 -21.51
CA LEU A 310 20.07 -27.29 -20.76
C LEU A 310 18.78 -26.70 -21.35
N ALA A 311 18.69 -26.58 -22.69
CA ALA A 311 17.48 -26.13 -23.36
C ALA A 311 16.30 -27.10 -23.16
N GLN A 312 16.55 -28.41 -23.26
CA GLN A 312 15.52 -29.44 -23.02
C GLN A 312 15.06 -29.43 -21.56
N ARG A 313 15.98 -29.25 -20.60
CA ARG A 313 15.69 -29.18 -19.17
C ARG A 313 14.86 -27.94 -18.82
N LEU A 314 15.18 -26.78 -19.40
CA LEU A 314 14.37 -25.56 -19.26
C LEU A 314 12.93 -25.76 -19.77
N SER A 315 12.78 -26.46 -20.89
CA SER A 315 11.46 -26.77 -21.44
C SER A 315 10.69 -27.74 -20.53
N ARG A 316 11.30 -28.87 -20.13
CA ARG A 316 10.65 -29.92 -19.33
C ARG A 316 10.32 -29.48 -17.90
N GLU A 317 11.27 -28.85 -17.20
CA GLU A 317 11.12 -28.53 -15.78
C GLU A 317 10.42 -27.19 -15.54
N ARG A 318 10.50 -26.24 -16.49
CA ARG A 318 10.03 -24.86 -16.30
C ARG A 318 9.04 -24.39 -17.36
N GLY A 319 8.77 -25.17 -18.41
CA GLY A 319 7.94 -24.77 -19.54
C GLY A 319 8.53 -23.63 -20.38
N ILE A 320 9.85 -23.37 -20.24
CA ILE A 320 10.53 -22.26 -20.93
C ILE A 320 11.21 -22.77 -22.19
N PHE A 321 10.65 -22.43 -23.34
CA PHE A 321 11.25 -22.76 -24.64
C PHE A 321 12.34 -21.75 -25.02
N VAL A 322 13.58 -22.21 -25.16
CA VAL A 322 14.72 -21.38 -25.60
C VAL A 322 15.52 -22.12 -26.66
N SER A 323 16.11 -21.37 -27.59
CA SER A 323 17.01 -21.93 -28.60
C SER A 323 18.35 -22.31 -27.98
N ARG A 324 19.07 -23.26 -28.59
CA ARG A 324 20.47 -23.58 -28.21
C ARG A 324 21.38 -22.34 -28.27
N ARG A 325 21.16 -21.45 -29.25
CA ARG A 325 21.94 -20.22 -29.41
C ARG A 325 21.74 -19.27 -28.22
N THR A 326 20.52 -19.15 -27.73
CA THR A 326 20.19 -18.34 -26.55
C THR A 326 20.84 -18.89 -25.28
N VAL A 327 20.82 -20.22 -25.10
CA VAL A 327 21.51 -20.89 -23.98
C VAL A 327 23.02 -20.66 -24.06
N ASN A 328 23.61 -20.84 -25.24
CA ASN A 328 25.05 -20.64 -25.44
C ASN A 328 25.46 -19.19 -25.14
N ALA A 329 24.72 -18.20 -25.65
CA ALA A 329 24.98 -16.78 -25.36
C ALA A 329 24.97 -16.47 -23.86
N ILE A 330 23.93 -16.91 -23.14
CA ILE A 330 23.83 -16.71 -21.69
C ILE A 330 24.94 -17.46 -20.94
N ARG A 331 25.31 -18.66 -21.39
CA ARG A 331 26.40 -19.44 -20.80
C ARG A 331 27.75 -18.74 -20.97
N HIS A 332 28.00 -18.14 -22.13
CA HIS A 332 29.19 -17.31 -22.36
C HIS A 332 29.22 -16.07 -21.47
N GLU A 333 28.08 -15.46 -21.14
CA GLU A 333 28.01 -14.34 -20.19
C GLU A 333 28.24 -14.77 -18.74
N LEU A 334 27.96 -16.03 -18.39
CA LEU A 334 28.18 -16.59 -17.05
C LEU A 334 29.63 -17.05 -16.83
N ALA A 335 30.32 -17.50 -17.89
CA ALA A 335 31.70 -17.95 -17.84
C ALA A 335 32.73 -16.91 -17.32
N PRO A 336 32.66 -15.60 -17.62
CA PRO A 336 33.63 -14.61 -17.12
C PRO A 336 33.47 -14.22 -15.64
N GLN A 337 32.59 -14.88 -14.88
CA GLN A 337 32.35 -14.58 -13.45
C GLN A 337 32.80 -15.69 -12.48
N LEU A 338 33.60 -16.66 -12.96
CA LEU A 338 34.08 -17.82 -12.20
C LEU A 338 35.61 -17.82 -11.93
N HIS A 339 36.25 -16.65 -11.91
CA HIS A 339 37.65 -16.50 -11.51
C HIS A 339 37.80 -15.81 -10.17
#